data_AF-A0AAV2QUC8-F1
#
_entry.id   AF-A0AAV2QUC8-F1
#
_cell.length_a   1.000
_cell.length_b   1.000
_cell.length_c   1.000
_cell.angle_alpha   90.00
_cell.angle_beta   90.00
_cell.angle_gamma   90.00
#
_symmetry.space_group_name_H-M   'P 1'
#
loop_
_entity.id
_entity.type
_entity.pdbx_description
1 polymer ?
#
loop_
_entity_poly.entity_id
_entity_poly.type
_entity_poly.pdbx_seq_one_letter_code
_entity_poly.pdbx_strand_id
1 'polypeptide(L)'
;VKDIFQYRMEGILEALSKVKLYTFPTKYPWTIETFICNTWEVCCTGAQELNKRSQMVEVAVLELIELVLFESETAANIFEVLDDSDIDDSDSESSREGSPR
;
A
#
# COMPACT_ATOMS: atom_id res chain seq x y z
N VAL A 1 -0.48 1.50 -8.08
CA VAL A 1 -1.17 2.37 -7.10
C VAL A 1 -2.71 2.29 -7.18
N LYS A 2 -3.35 2.61 -8.32
CA LYS A 2 -4.82 2.68 -8.43
C LYS A 2 -5.54 1.37 -8.08
N ASP A 3 -4.97 0.23 -8.45
CA ASP A 3 -5.50 -1.10 -8.11
C ASP A 3 -5.53 -1.36 -6.59
N ILE A 4 -4.39 -1.10 -5.92
CA ILE A 4 -4.25 -1.23 -4.46
C ILE A 4 -5.25 -0.33 -3.74
N PHE A 5 -5.39 0.91 -4.19
CA PHE A 5 -6.30 1.87 -3.57
C PHE A 5 -7.78 1.50 -3.75
N GLN A 6 -8.23 1.33 -4.99
CA GLN A 6 -9.66 1.14 -5.26
C GLN A 6 -10.16 -0.26 -4.90
N TYR A 7 -9.39 -1.31 -5.21
CA TYR A 7 -9.89 -2.68 -5.05
C TYR A 7 -9.46 -3.33 -3.74
N ARG A 8 -8.22 -3.11 -3.32
CA ARG A 8 -7.66 -3.80 -2.15
C ARG A 8 -7.80 -3.01 -0.84
N MET A 9 -7.98 -1.70 -0.91
CA MET A 9 -8.33 -0.89 0.27
C MET A 9 -9.82 -0.56 0.28
N GLU A 10 -10.30 0.30 -0.60
CA GLU A 10 -11.71 0.73 -0.58
C GLU A 10 -12.68 -0.44 -0.76
N GLY A 11 -12.42 -1.32 -1.73
CA GLY A 11 -13.23 -2.51 -1.95
C GLY A 11 -13.30 -3.44 -0.73
N ILE A 12 -12.19 -3.65 -0.03
CA ILE A 12 -12.17 -4.52 1.16
C ILE A 12 -12.82 -3.82 2.36
N LEU A 13 -12.63 -2.52 2.54
CA LEU A 13 -13.29 -1.73 3.58
C LEU A 13 -14.82 -1.69 3.39
N GLU A 14 -15.28 -1.50 2.16
CA GLU A 14 -16.70 -1.59 1.83
C GLU A 14 -17.22 -3.00 2.14
N ALA A 15 -16.47 -4.03 1.77
CA ALA A 15 -16.83 -5.41 2.05
C ALA A 15 -16.88 -5.68 3.57
N LEU A 16 -15.93 -5.19 4.36
CA LEU A 16 -15.91 -5.28 5.83
C LEU A 16 -17.19 -4.71 6.45
N SER A 17 -17.64 -3.55 5.98
CA SER A 17 -18.87 -2.90 6.47
C SER A 17 -20.14 -3.72 6.26
N LYS A 18 -20.11 -4.67 5.31
CA LYS A 18 -21.24 -5.53 4.95
C LYS A 18 -21.26 -6.86 5.70
N VAL A 19 -20.25 -7.16 6.52
CA VAL A 19 -20.21 -8.42 7.29
C VAL A 19 -21.30 -8.39 8.36
N LYS A 20 -22.21 -9.38 8.30
CA LYS A 20 -23.30 -9.51 9.26
C LYS A 20 -22.83 -10.28 10.50
N LEU A 21 -23.15 -9.76 11.68
CA LEU A 21 -22.86 -10.39 12.97
C LEU A 21 -24.11 -10.98 13.65
N TYR A 22 -25.26 -10.88 12.99
CA TYR A 22 -26.50 -11.44 13.49
C TYR A 22 -27.36 -11.90 12.32
N THR A 23 -28.33 -12.74 12.63
CA THR A 23 -29.34 -13.20 11.70
C THR A 23 -30.68 -13.34 12.42
N PHE A 24 -31.76 -13.17 11.68
CA PHE A 24 -33.12 -13.25 12.22
C PHE A 24 -33.93 -14.32 11.48
N PRO A 25 -34.93 -14.92 12.14
CA PRO A 25 -35.85 -15.83 11.49
C PRO A 25 -36.62 -15.15 10.35
N THR A 26 -36.79 -15.85 9.23
CA THR A 26 -37.53 -15.34 8.06
C THR A 26 -38.99 -15.77 8.00
N LYS A 27 -39.38 -16.84 8.72
CA LYS A 27 -40.76 -17.36 8.73
C LYS A 27 -41.37 -17.38 10.12
N TYR A 28 -40.78 -18.15 11.03
CA TYR A 28 -41.30 -18.38 12.38
C TYR A 28 -40.30 -17.92 13.42
N PRO A 29 -40.76 -17.35 14.55
CA PRO A 29 -39.88 -16.99 15.66
C PRO A 29 -39.01 -18.17 16.09
N TRP A 30 -37.74 -17.91 16.33
CA TRP A 30 -36.85 -18.89 16.92
C TRP A 30 -37.13 -19.05 18.41
N THR A 31 -36.84 -20.23 18.93
CA THR A 31 -36.65 -20.39 20.38
C THR A 31 -35.40 -19.64 20.82
N ILE A 32 -35.30 -19.35 22.12
CA ILE A 32 -34.13 -18.66 22.68
C ILE A 32 -32.84 -19.46 22.40
N GLU A 33 -32.89 -20.78 22.55
CA GLU A 33 -31.75 -21.67 22.30
C GLU A 33 -31.31 -21.60 20.85
N THR A 34 -32.27 -21.65 19.92
CA THR A 34 -32.00 -21.56 18.47
C THR A 34 -31.38 -20.22 18.11
N PHE A 35 -31.89 -19.13 18.69
CA PHE A 35 -31.34 -17.79 18.48
C PHE A 35 -29.91 -17.67 19.00
N ILE A 36 -29.62 -18.19 20.19
CA ILE A 36 -28.27 -18.17 20.77
C ILE A 36 -27.30 -18.95 19.89
N CYS A 37 -27.66 -20.17 19.48
CA CYS A 37 -26.80 -20.99 18.62
C CYS A 37 -26.53 -20.32 17.27
N ASN A 38 -27.57 -19.83 16.57
CA ASN A 38 -27.41 -19.18 15.28
C ASN A 38 -26.61 -17.88 15.38
N THR A 39 -26.84 -17.08 16.42
CA THR A 39 -26.09 -15.82 16.62
C THR A 39 -24.63 -16.11 16.94
N TRP A 40 -24.35 -17.11 17.78
CA TRP A 40 -22.99 -17.54 18.06
C TRP A 40 -22.24 -17.97 16.79
N GLU A 41 -22.87 -18.82 15.97
CA GLU A 41 -22.29 -19.28 14.72
C GLU A 41 -22.00 -18.12 13.76
N VAL A 42 -22.97 -17.22 13.56
CA VAL A 42 -22.79 -16.04 12.70
C VAL A 42 -21.71 -15.11 13.24
N CYS A 43 -21.61 -14.91 14.55
CA CYS A 43 -20.53 -14.14 15.16
C CYS A 43 -19.16 -14.79 14.93
N CYS A 44 -19.04 -16.10 15.09
CA CYS A 44 -17.78 -16.81 14.83
C CYS A 44 -17.35 -16.65 13.37
N THR A 45 -18.25 -16.92 12.41
CA THR A 45 -17.94 -16.75 10.98
C THR A 45 -17.66 -15.30 10.63
N GLY A 46 -18.46 -14.37 11.15
CA GLY A 46 -18.27 -12.93 10.94
C GLY A 46 -16.93 -12.44 11.47
N ALA A 47 -16.53 -12.86 12.67
CA ALA A 47 -15.23 -12.52 13.25
C ALA A 47 -14.06 -13.05 12.43
N GLN A 48 -14.14 -14.29 11.94
CA GLN A 48 -13.13 -14.87 11.05
C GLN A 48 -12.99 -14.07 9.75
N GLU A 49 -14.11 -13.72 9.12
CA GLU A 49 -14.12 -12.96 7.89
C GLU A 49 -13.61 -11.53 8.09
N LEU A 50 -14.02 -10.86 9.17
CA LEU A 50 -13.52 -9.55 9.54
C LEU A 50 -12.00 -9.59 9.74
N ASN A 51 -11.49 -10.56 10.50
CA ASN A 51 -10.07 -10.69 10.76
C ASN A 51 -9.27 -10.90 9.45
N LYS A 52 -9.73 -11.80 8.58
CA LYS A 52 -9.09 -12.04 7.28
C LYS A 52 -9.05 -10.77 6.43
N ARG A 53 -10.15 -10.03 6.38
CA ARG A 53 -10.23 -8.79 5.60
C ARG A 53 -9.38 -7.67 6.18
N SER A 54 -9.31 -7.54 7.51
CA SER A 54 -8.40 -6.60 8.16
C SER A 54 -6.94 -6.86 7.78
N GLN A 55 -6.52 -8.13 7.77
CA GLN A 55 -5.17 -8.50 7.33
C GLN A 55 -4.92 -8.15 5.85
N MET A 56 -5.91 -8.36 4.97
CA MET A 56 -5.77 -8.00 3.56
C MET A 56 -5.62 -6.49 3.35
N VAL A 57 -6.36 -5.67 4.10
CA VAL A 57 -6.20 -4.20 4.07
C VAL A 57 -4.84 -3.80 4.60
N GLU A 58 -4.39 -4.39 5.71
CA GLU A 58 -3.07 -4.12 6.28
C GLU A 58 -1.95 -4.37 5.26
N VAL A 59 -1.97 -5.54 4.61
CA VAL A 59 -1.00 -5.88 3.55
C VAL A 59 -1.07 -4.88 2.40
N ALA A 60 -2.27 -4.52 1.94
CA ALA A 60 -2.44 -3.56 0.85
C ALA A 60 -1.88 -2.16 1.20
N VAL A 61 -2.06 -1.72 2.44
CA VAL A 61 -1.50 -0.44 2.94
C VAL A 61 0.02 -0.50 2.99
N LEU A 62 0.59 -1.59 3.52
CA LEU A 62 2.05 -1.77 3.59
C LEU A 62 2.69 -1.78 2.20
N GLU A 63 2.12 -2.53 1.26
CA GLU A 63 2.59 -2.55 -0.13
C GLU A 63 2.51 -1.16 -0.79
N LEU A 64 1.48 -0.37 -0.48
CA LEU A 64 1.39 1.00 -1.00
C LEU A 64 2.51 1.89 -0.44
N ILE A 65 2.83 1.76 0.85
CA ILE A 65 3.93 2.48 1.47
C ILE A 65 5.25 2.10 0.80
N GLU A 66 5.51 0.81 0.61
CA GLU A 66 6.73 0.31 -0.05
C GLU A 66 6.86 0.85 -1.49
N LEU A 67 5.78 0.84 -2.27
CA LEU A 67 5.80 1.36 -3.64
C LEU A 67 6.13 2.85 -3.69
N VAL A 68 5.54 3.65 -2.79
CA VAL A 68 5.81 5.10 -2.73
C VAL A 68 7.25 5.38 -2.31
N LEU A 69 7.78 4.63 -1.34
CA LEU A 69 9.17 4.80 -0.90
C LEU A 69 10.15 4.39 -2.01
N PHE A 70 9.90 3.29 -2.72
CA PHE A 70 10.73 2.86 -3.85
C PHE A 70 10.73 3.86 -5.01
N GLU A 71 9.56 4.41 -5.37
CA GLU A 71 9.47 5.48 -6.37
C GLU A 71 10.23 6.74 -5.92
N SER A 72 10.20 7.09 -4.64
CA SER A 72 10.95 8.23 -4.09
C SER A 72 12.47 8.01 -4.13
N GLU A 73 12.95 6.82 -3.75
CA GLU A 73 14.38 6.51 -3.69
C GLU A 73 14.98 6.35 -5.09
N THR A 74 14.23 5.79 -6.03
CA THR A 74 14.63 5.74 -7.45
C THR A 74 14.65 7.13 -8.08
N ALA A 75 13.68 8.00 -7.78
CA ALA A 75 13.70 9.39 -8.25
C ALA A 75 14.89 10.18 -7.71
N ALA A 76 15.26 9.98 -6.44
CA ALA A 76 16.45 10.59 -5.84
C ALA A 76 17.76 10.10 -6.49
N ASN A 77 17.89 8.80 -6.72
CA ASN A 77 19.06 8.22 -7.38
C ASN A 77 19.21 8.68 -8.85
N ILE A 78 18.11 8.87 -9.59
CA ILE A 78 18.18 9.39 -10.97
C ILE A 78 18.62 10.85 -10.99
N PHE A 79 18.27 11.64 -9.97
CA PHE A 79 18.70 13.03 -9.85
C PHE A 79 20.21 13.15 -9.57
N GLU A 80 20.77 12.30 -8.70
CA GLU A 80 22.23 12.28 -8.44
C GLU A 80 23.05 11.90 -9.67
N VAL A 81 22.56 10.99 -10.53
CA VAL A 81 23.30 10.56 -11.74
C VAL A 81 23.32 11.63 -12.84
N LEU A 82 22.41 12.60 -12.82
CA LEU A 82 22.33 13.67 -13.82
C LEU A 82 23.16 14.92 -13.47
N ASP A 83 23.75 15.00 -12.27
CA ASP A 83 24.55 16.14 -11.81
C ASP A 83 26.06 15.99 -12.09
N ASP A 84 26.51 14.84 -12.63
CA ASP A 84 27.95 14.56 -12.88
C ASP A 84 28.36 14.69 -14.36
N SER A 85 27.58 15.43 -15.18
CA SER A 85 27.82 15.49 -16.63
C SER A 85 27.98 16.88 -17.25
N ASP A 86 28.45 17.88 -16.50
CA ASP A 86 28.93 19.14 -17.11
C ASP A 86 30.05 19.81 -16.28
N ILE A 87 31.31 19.66 -16.72
CA ILE A 87 32.32 20.71 -16.95
C ILE A 87 33.60 20.00 -17.46
N ASP A 88 33.64 19.76 -18.77
CA ASP A 88 34.88 19.56 -19.52
C ASP A 88 35.34 20.94 -20.00
N ASP A 89 36.06 21.68 -19.14
CA ASP A 89 36.79 22.88 -19.56
C ASP A 89 38.11 22.44 -20.19
N SER A 90 38.00 22.02 -21.45
CA SER A 90 39.10 21.87 -22.38
C SER A 90 39.70 23.24 -22.67
N ASP A 91 40.73 23.66 -21.92
CA ASP A 91 41.58 24.79 -22.30
C ASP A 91 42.91 24.30 -22.85
N SER A 92 43.01 24.37 -24.18
CA SER A 92 44.12 23.89 -25.00
C SER A 92 45.11 25.04 -25.29
N GLU A 93 46.38 24.82 -24.91
CA GLU A 93 47.65 25.38 -25.45
C GLU A 93 47.86 26.90 -25.69
N SER A 94 48.96 27.44 -25.11
CA SER A 94 50.18 27.86 -25.87
C SER A 94 50.89 29.10 -25.28
N SER A 95 52.11 28.94 -24.77
CA SER A 95 53.34 29.57 -25.32
C SER A 95 54.54 29.46 -24.39
N ARG A 96 55.62 28.89 -24.93
CA ARG A 96 56.98 28.87 -24.38
C ARG A 96 57.69 30.18 -24.75
N GLU A 97 58.40 30.80 -23.81
CA GLU A 97 59.65 31.60 -23.97
C GLU A 97 59.96 32.20 -22.59
N GLY A 98 61.14 32.15 -21.97
CA GLY A 98 62.51 32.36 -22.44
C GLY A 98 63.14 33.37 -21.46
N SER A 99 64.28 33.03 -20.84
CA SER A 99 64.96 33.67 -19.69
C SER A 99 65.13 35.21 -19.72
N PRO A 100 65.39 35.83 -18.55
CA PRO A 100 66.21 37.04 -18.48
C PRO A 100 67.50 36.87 -17.66
N ARG A 101 68.58 37.35 -18.30
CA ARG A 101 69.95 37.76 -17.90
C ARG A 101 70.44 37.59 -16.46
#